data_AF-A0A6B2S3W2-F1
#
_entry.id   AF-A0A6B2S3W2-F1
#
_cell.length_a   1.000
_cell.length_b   1.000
_cell.length_c   1.000
_cell.angle_alpha   90.00
_cell.angle_beta   90.00
_cell.angle_gamma   90.00
#
_symmetry.space_group_name_H-M   'P 1'
#
loop_
_entity.id
_entity.type
_entity.pdbx_description
1 polymer ?
#
loop_
_entity_poly.entity_id
_entity_poly.type
_entity_poly.pdbx_seq_one_letter_code
_entity_poly.pdbx_strand_id
1 'polypeptide(L)' 'LPVVAGPAEAAALGNALVQARAHRLLGDRAAMRELLAATQPLARYEPRGNATAWCAAERRVHDR' A
#
# COMPACT_ATOMS: atom_id res chain seq x y z
N LEU A 1 10.01 -12.80 1.12
CA LEU A 1 9.21 -11.81 0.37
C LEU A 1 9.38 -10.43 1.00
N PRO A 2 9.98 -9.47 0.28
CA PRO A 2 9.97 -8.07 0.70
C PRO A 2 8.54 -7.53 0.71
N VAL A 3 8.22 -6.64 1.65
CA VAL A 3 6.89 -6.03 1.78
C VAL A 3 7.03 -4.51 1.74
N VAL A 4 6.13 -3.85 1.01
CA VAL A 4 5.94 -2.39 1.08
C VAL A 4 4.63 -2.15 1.82
N ALA A 5 4.70 -1.45 2.95
CA ALA A 5 3.54 -1.12 3.77
C ALA A 5 3.27 0.38 3.72
N GLY A 6 1.99 0.73 3.60
CA GLY A 6 1.49 2.09 3.80
C GLY A 6 0.93 2.28 5.21
N PRO A 7 0.22 3.40 5.45
CA PRO A 7 -0.41 3.67 6.74
C PRO A 7 -1.48 2.61 7.07
N ALA A 8 -1.69 2.36 8.36
CA ALA A 8 -2.73 1.45 8.83
C ALA A 8 -4.15 1.95 8.44
N GLU A 9 -4.29 3.26 8.25
CA GLU A 9 -5.52 3.99 7.95
C GLU A 9 -5.90 3.97 6.46
N ALA A 10 -5.28 3.12 5.63
CA ALA A 10 -5.50 3.08 4.19
C ALA A 10 -7.00 3.04 3.79
N ALA A 11 -7.82 2.30 4.53
CA ALA A 11 -9.27 2.25 4.31
C ALA A 11 -9.97 3.59 4.62
N ALA A 12 -9.60 4.24 5.72
CA ALA A 12 -10.16 5.53 6.11
C ALA A 12 -9.78 6.63 5.11
N LEU A 13 -8.51 6.66 4.68
CA LEU A 13 -8.03 7.56 3.64
C LEU A 13 -8.75 7.34 2.31
N GLY A 14 -8.97 6.08 1.91
CA GLY A 14 -9.75 5.75 0.72
C GLY A 14 -11.16 6.32 0.76
N ASN A 15 -11.86 6.19 1.90
CA ASN A 15 -13.19 6.76 2.09
C ASN A 15 -13.17 8.29 1.98
N ALA A 16 -12.22 8.95 2.65
CA ALA A 16 -12.10 10.41 2.62
C ALA A 16 -11.87 10.94 1.19
N LEU A 17 -11.04 10.28 0.39
CA LEU A 17 -10.77 10.68 -1.00
C LEU A 17 -11.99 10.50 -1.91
N VAL A 18 -12.71 9.38 -1.76
CA VAL A 18 -13.96 9.15 -2.50
C VAL A 18 -14.99 10.23 -2.17
N GLN A 19 -15.13 10.61 -0.90
CA GLN A 19 -16.01 11.70 -0.47
C GLN A 19 -15.54 13.06 -1.03
N ALA A 20 -14.26 13.40 -0.91
CA ALA A 20 -13.71 14.64 -1.43
C ALA A 20 -13.92 14.78 -2.96
N ARG A 21 -13.80 13.68 -3.71
CA ARG A 21 -14.14 13.63 -5.14
C ARG A 21 -15.63 13.86 -5.39
N ALA A 22 -16.53 13.27 -4.59
CA ALA A 22 -17.97 13.50 -4.71
C ALA A 22 -18.35 14.98 -4.50
N HIS A 23 -17.61 15.68 -3.63
CA HIS A 23 -17.74 17.12 -3.41
C HIS A 23 -16.94 17.99 -4.41
N ARG A 24 -16.36 17.39 -5.46
CA ARG A 24 -15.56 18.08 -6.50
C ARG A 24 -14.34 18.85 -5.96
N LEU A 25 -13.81 18.43 -4.81
CA LEU A 25 -12.59 19.00 -4.20
C LEU A 25 -11.31 18.38 -4.76
N LEU A 26 -11.41 17.20 -5.38
CA LEU A 26 -10.29 16.49 -5.98
C LEU A 26 -10.58 16.12 -7.43
N GLY A 27 -9.51 15.98 -8.21
CA GLY A 27 -9.54 15.54 -9.60
C GLY A 27 -9.91 14.05 -9.74
N ASP A 28 -9.35 13.43 -10.77
CA ASP A 28 -9.60 12.03 -11.10
C ASP A 28 -8.90 11.03 -10.16
N ARG A 29 -9.03 9.74 -10.47
CA ARG A 29 -8.39 8.67 -9.70
C ARG A 29 -6.86 8.76 -9.74
N ALA A 30 -6.27 9.33 -10.78
CA ALA A 30 -4.83 9.54 -10.84
C ALA A 30 -4.43 10.63 -9.83
N ALA A 31 -5.12 11.78 -9.84
CA ALA A 31 -4.88 12.86 -8.89
C ALA A 31 -5.04 12.40 -7.42
N MET A 32 -6.04 11.56 -7.11
CA MET A 32 -6.19 11.00 -5.76
C MET A 32 -5.01 10.09 -5.35
N ARG A 33 -4.47 9.29 -6.28
CA ARG A 33 -3.29 8.44 -6.00
C ARG A 33 -2.02 9.28 -5.84
N GLU A 34 -1.86 10.32 -6.64
CA GLU A 34 -0.74 11.27 -6.52
C GLU A 34 -0.76 11.97 -5.16
N LEU A 35 -1.93 12.42 -4.71
CA LEU A 35 -2.09 13.01 -3.38
C LEU A 35 -1.69 12.03 -2.27
N LEU A 36 -2.15 10.78 -2.34
CA LEU A 36 -1.74 9.75 -1.37
C LEU A 36 -0.24 9.50 -1.40
N ALA A 37 0.34 9.33 -2.58
CA ALA A 37 1.77 9.06 -2.73
C ALA A 37 2.64 10.22 -2.21
N ALA A 38 2.17 11.46 -2.38
CA ALA A 38 2.87 12.65 -1.91
C ALA A 38 2.76 12.86 -0.40
N THR A 39 1.71 12.33 0.25
CA THR A 39 1.41 12.63 1.66
C THR A 39 1.62 11.46 2.61
N GLN A 40 1.59 10.22 2.12
CA GLN A 40 1.66 9.01 2.94
C GLN A 40 2.99 8.30 2.71
N PRO A 41 3.89 8.22 3.72
CA PRO A 41 5.15 7.53 3.58
C PRO A 41 4.94 6.02 3.43
N LEU A 42 5.78 5.39 2.62
CA LEU A 42 5.83 3.94 2.48
C LEU A 42 7.05 3.39 3.23
N ALA A 43 6.84 2.31 3.96
CA ALA A 43 7.92 1.56 4.61
C ALA A 43 8.19 0.27 3.85
N ARG A 44 9.47 0.01 3.57
CA ARG A 44 9.90 -1.26 3.00
C ARG A 44 10.50 -2.14 4.09
N TYR A 45 10.02 -3.38 4.17
CA TYR A 45 10.50 -4.39 5.11
C TYR A 45 11.15 -5.53 4.34
N GLU A 46 12.43 -5.74 4.65
CA GLU A 46 13.16 -6.90 4.16
C GLU A 46 12.95 -8.10 5.10
N PRO A 47 12.89 -9.33 4.55
CA PRO A 47 12.89 -10.55 5.36
C PRO A 47 14.10 -10.58 6.31
N ARG A 48 13.85 -10.84 7.58
CA ARG A 48 14.89 -11.00 8.60
C ARG A 48 14.78 -12.37 9.26
N GLY A 49 15.89 -12.89 9.77
CA GLY A 49 15.96 -14.23 10.38
C GLY A 49 16.29 -15.34 9.37
N ASN A 50 15.62 -16.49 9.47
CA ASN A 50 15.94 -17.68 8.68
C ASN A 50 15.58 -17.52 7.19
N ALA A 51 16.60 -17.38 6.34
CA ALA A 51 16.45 -17.23 4.89
C ALA A 51 15.71 -18.41 4.24
N THR A 52 16.00 -19.66 4.63
CA THR A 52 15.36 -20.86 4.07
C THR A 52 13.85 -20.87 4.29
N ALA A 53 13.40 -20.42 5.47
CA ALA A 53 11.98 -20.28 5.78
C ALA A 53 11.29 -19.24 4.88
N TRP A 54 11.97 -18.11 4.61
CA TRP A 54 11.47 -17.07 3.72
C TRP A 54 11.45 -17.48 2.26
N CYS A 55 12.44 -18.24 1.77
CA CYS A 55 12.43 -18.81 0.43
C CYS A 55 11.29 -19.83 0.27
N ALA A 56 11.02 -20.66 1.29
CA ALA A 56 9.89 -21.58 1.26
C ALA A 56 8.54 -20.84 1.26
N ALA A 57 8.43 -19.74 2.01
CA ALA A 57 7.24 -18.88 1.99
C ALA A 57 7.02 -18.21 0.63
N GLU A 58 8.09 -17.73 0.00
CA GLU A 58 8.06 -17.14 -1.34
C GLU A 58 7.56 -18.12 -2.40
N ARG A 59 8.07 -19.37 -2.42
CA ARG A 59 7.56 -20.41 -3.32
C ARG A 59 6.05 -20.64 -3.16
N ARG A 60 5.55 -20.78 -1.92
CA ARG A 60 4.12 -20.99 -1.67
C ARG A 60 3.22 -19.84 -2.15
N VAL A 61 3.70 -18.61 -2.16
CA VAL A 61 2.94 -17.46 -2.66
C VAL A 61 2.97 -17.37 -4.17
N HIS A 62 4.08 -17.76 -4.81
CA HIS A 62 4.22 -17.76 -6.27
C HIS A 62 3.59 -18.96 -6.96
N ASP A 63 3.47 -20.11 -6.28
CA ASP A 63 2.81 -21.31 -6.81
C ASP A 63 1.27 -21.24 -6.75
N ARG A 64 0.69 -20.08 -6.40
CA ARG A 64 -0.74 -19.86 -6.19
C ARG A 64 -1.30 -18.86 -7.19
#